data_AF-M6VTL8-F1
#
_entry.id   AF-M6VTL8-F1
#
_cell.length_a   1.000
_cell.length_b   1.000
_cell.length_c   1.000
_cell.angle_alpha   90.00
_cell.angle_beta   90.00
_cell.angle_gamma   90.00
#
_symmetry.space_group_name_H-M   'P 1'
#
loop_
_entity.id
_entity.type
_entity.pdbx_description
1 polymer ?
#
loop_
_entity_poly.entity_id
_entity_poly.type
_entity_poly.pdbx_seq_one_letter_code
_entity_poly.pdbx_strand_id
1 'polypeptide(L)'
;MNSFAALSISVGIKVLILSAKYVLKQKFNSTYGLYDVERPAIGRLYNQFGAIESKLHSYKIYFPNYGKLTQGKIRPTEWAIQVSDISKIIAKISHM
;
A
#
# COMPACT_ATOMS: atom_id res chain seq x y z
N MET A 1 4.48 -13.80 24.81
CA MET A 1 5.37 -14.09 23.65
C MET A 1 4.77 -13.40 22.44
N ASN A 2 5.30 -12.24 22.05
CA ASN A 2 4.76 -11.50 20.88
C ASN A 2 5.30 -12.17 19.62
N SER A 3 4.41 -12.66 18.75
CA SER A 3 4.79 -13.36 17.53
C SER A 3 5.61 -12.43 16.61
N PHE A 4 6.59 -12.99 15.90
CA PHE A 4 7.41 -12.27 14.91
C PHE A 4 6.56 -11.53 13.85
N ALA A 5 5.37 -12.08 13.56
CA ALA A 5 4.35 -11.44 12.73
C ALA A 5 3.82 -10.12 13.34
N ALA A 6 3.59 -10.05 14.65
CA ALA A 6 3.14 -8.82 15.31
C ALA A 6 4.22 -7.72 15.31
N LEU A 7 5.48 -8.09 15.50
CA LEU A 7 6.62 -7.16 15.43
C LEU A 7 6.80 -6.58 14.02
N SER A 8 6.74 -7.42 12.97
CA SER A 8 6.86 -6.99 11.58
C SER A 8 5.68 -6.11 11.11
N ILE A 9 4.45 -6.43 11.54
CA ILE A 9 3.27 -5.59 11.31
C ILE A 9 3.44 -4.22 11.98
N SER A 10 3.96 -4.16 13.21
CA SER A 10 4.20 -2.88 13.91
C SER A 10 5.19 -1.97 13.18
N VAL A 11 6.23 -2.54 12.56
CA VAL A 11 7.23 -1.78 11.80
C VAL A 11 6.65 -1.29 10.47
N GLY A 12 5.92 -2.14 9.76
CA GLY A 12 5.24 -1.74 8.52
C GLY A 12 4.27 -0.58 8.72
N ILE A 13 3.49 -0.62 9.81
CA ILE A 13 2.59 0.48 10.20
C ILE A 13 3.37 1.77 10.48
N LYS A 14 4.50 1.71 11.20
CA LYS A 14 5.35 2.90 11.45
C LYS A 14 5.88 3.50 10.16
N VAL A 15 6.33 2.67 9.21
CA VAL A 15 6.78 3.14 7.89
C VAL A 15 5.65 3.87 7.18
N LEU A 16 4.44 3.31 7.17
CA LEU A 16 3.29 3.96 6.52
C LEU A 16 2.90 5.29 7.17
N ILE A 17 2.95 5.39 8.50
CA ILE A 17 2.73 6.66 9.21
C ILE A 17 3.77 7.71 8.79
N LEU A 18 5.05 7.33 8.73
CA LEU A 18 6.12 8.23 8.31
C LEU A 18 5.96 8.66 6.85
N SER A 19 5.63 7.72 5.97
CA SER A 19 5.32 8.01 4.56
C SER A 19 4.14 8.97 4.42
N ALA A 20 3.05 8.75 5.16
CA ALA A 20 1.88 9.62 5.13
C ALA A 20 2.20 11.04 5.62
N LYS A 21 2.96 11.17 6.72
CA LYS A 21 3.48 12.47 7.21
C LYS A 21 4.35 13.17 6.17
N TYR A 22 5.21 12.42 5.49
CA TYR A 22 6.06 12.96 4.42
C TYR A 22 5.22 13.48 3.24
N VAL A 23 4.24 12.71 2.78
CA VAL A 23 3.33 13.12 1.69
C VAL A 23 2.63 14.43 2.01
N LEU A 24 2.09 14.58 3.22
CA LEU A 24 1.46 15.81 3.66
C LEU A 24 2.43 17.00 3.68
N LYS A 25 3.66 16.78 4.16
CA LYS A 25 4.69 17.83 4.22
C LYS A 25 5.08 18.32 2.83
N GLN A 26 5.20 17.42 1.85
CA GLN A 26 5.61 17.77 0.48
C GLN A 26 4.47 18.38 -0.35
N LYS A 27 3.22 18.32 0.11
CA LYS A 27 2.05 18.83 -0.61
C LYS A 27 1.91 18.26 -2.02
N PHE A 28 2.17 16.97 -2.19
CA PHE A 28 1.89 16.29 -3.46
C PHE A 28 0.41 16.37 -3.80
N ASN A 29 0.08 16.60 -5.07
CA ASN A 29 -1.31 16.60 -5.53
C ASN A 29 -1.95 15.22 -5.37
N SER A 30 -1.19 14.17 -5.64
CA SER A 30 -1.59 12.77 -5.44
C SER A 30 -0.35 11.89 -5.42
N THR A 31 -0.38 10.83 -4.60
CA THR A 31 0.60 9.74 -4.64
C THR A 31 -0.10 8.44 -5.01
N TYR A 32 0.64 7.56 -5.70
CA TYR A 32 0.14 6.28 -6.15
C TYR A 32 0.87 5.15 -5.44
N GLY A 33 0.11 4.13 -5.05
CA GLY A 33 0.61 2.90 -4.48
C GLY A 33 0.20 1.71 -5.34
N LEU A 34 1.03 0.67 -5.31
CA LEU A 34 0.75 -0.60 -5.97
C LEU A 34 0.64 -1.69 -4.91
N TYR A 35 -0.34 -2.58 -5.05
CA TYR A 35 -0.37 -3.80 -4.28
C TYR A 35 -0.71 -5.00 -5.16
N ASP A 36 -0.08 -6.13 -4.87
CA ASP A 36 -0.36 -7.42 -5.50
C ASP A 36 -1.80 -7.84 -5.18
N VAL A 37 -2.61 -8.11 -6.20
CA VAL A 37 -4.03 -8.46 -6.04
C VAL A 37 -4.24 -9.74 -5.23
N GLU A 38 -3.27 -10.65 -5.22
CA GLU A 38 -3.29 -11.87 -4.42
C GLU A 38 -2.91 -11.59 -2.95
N ARG A 39 -2.48 -10.37 -2.60
CA ARG A 39 -2.21 -9.91 -1.24
C ARG A 39 -3.12 -8.73 -0.85
N PRO A 40 -4.45 -8.93 -0.82
CA PRO A 40 -5.40 -7.83 -0.59
C PRO A 40 -5.27 -7.19 0.80
N ALA A 41 -4.62 -7.85 1.76
CA ALA A 41 -4.30 -7.28 3.06
C ALA A 41 -3.44 -6.00 2.95
N ILE A 42 -2.54 -5.92 1.97
CA ILE A 42 -1.71 -4.73 1.74
C ILE A 42 -2.56 -3.57 1.20
N GLY A 43 -3.44 -3.84 0.23
CA GLY A 43 -4.39 -2.83 -0.27
C GLY A 43 -5.33 -2.32 0.81
N ARG A 44 -5.78 -3.20 1.73
CA ARG A 44 -6.56 -2.79 2.92
C ARG A 44 -5.74 -1.92 3.88
N LEU A 45 -4.48 -2.25 4.09
CA LEU A 45 -3.59 -1.48 4.95
C LEU A 45 -3.39 -0.07 4.39
N TYR A 46 -3.11 0.07 3.09
CA TYR A 46 -3.02 1.39 2.45
C TYR A 46 -4.34 2.15 2.54
N ASN A 47 -5.47 1.46 2.41
CA ASN A 47 -6.79 2.07 2.58
C ASN A 47 -7.04 2.62 3.98
N GLN A 48 -6.59 1.92 5.02
CA GLN A 48 -6.63 2.43 6.39
C GLN A 48 -5.84 3.73 6.60
N PHE A 49 -4.83 3.97 5.75
CA PHE A 49 -4.03 5.19 5.74
C PHE A 49 -4.54 6.25 4.77
N GLY A 50 -5.68 6.03 4.11
CA GLY A 50 -6.31 7.01 3.22
C GLY A 50 -6.02 6.80 1.74
N ALA A 51 -5.45 5.67 1.32
CA ALA A 51 -5.43 5.31 -0.10
C ALA A 51 -6.79 4.76 -0.56
N ILE A 52 -7.19 5.04 -1.80
CA ILE A 52 -8.40 4.49 -2.42
C ILE A 52 -8.05 3.90 -3.78
N GLU A 53 -8.86 2.99 -4.30
CA GLU A 53 -8.65 2.50 -5.67
C GLU A 53 -8.70 3.66 -6.67
N SER A 54 -7.73 3.68 -7.59
CA SER A 54 -7.66 4.74 -8.59
C SER A 54 -8.74 4.53 -9.65
N LYS A 55 -9.70 5.47 -9.72
CA LYS A 55 -10.69 5.46 -10.81
C LYS A 55 -10.06 5.74 -12.18
N LEU A 56 -9.00 6.56 -12.20
CA LEU A 56 -8.27 6.91 -13.42
C LEU A 56 -7.42 5.73 -13.94
N HIS A 57 -6.89 4.91 -13.02
CA HIS A 57 -6.06 3.75 -13.34
C HIS A 57 -6.69 2.48 -12.77
N SER A 58 -7.90 2.16 -13.23
CA SER A 58 -8.68 1.00 -12.77
C SER A 58 -8.22 -0.34 -13.37
N TYR A 59 -7.22 -0.32 -14.24
CA TYR A 59 -6.61 -1.51 -14.81
C TYR A 59 -5.59 -2.14 -13.86
N LYS A 60 -5.33 -3.43 -14.04
CA LYS A 60 -4.25 -4.13 -13.33
C LYS A 60 -2.97 -4.05 -14.15
N ILE A 61 -1.83 -3.87 -13.47
CA ILE A 61 -0.51 -3.96 -14.09
C ILE A 61 -0.03 -5.40 -14.01
N TYR A 62 0.29 -5.97 -15.16
CA TYR A 62 0.86 -7.31 -15.26
C TYR A 62 2.38 -7.25 -15.31
N PHE A 63 3.04 -7.93 -14.37
CA PHE A 63 4.49 -8.03 -14.33
C PHE A 63 4.94 -9.48 -14.60
N PRO A 64 5.40 -9.82 -15.82
CA PRO A 64 5.71 -11.20 -16.21
C PRO A 64 6.92 -11.79 -15.50
N ASN A 65 7.94 -10.96 -15.25
CA ASN A 65 9.24 -11.38 -14.71
C ASN A 65 9.50 -10.84 -13.31
N TYR A 66 8.48 -10.29 -12.66
CA TYR A 66 8.58 -9.72 -11.32
C TYR A 66 7.39 -10.21 -10.51
N GLY A 67 7.67 -10.74 -9.32
CA GLY A 67 6.63 -11.33 -8.49
C GLY A 67 7.13 -12.50 -7.64
N LYS A 68 6.40 -13.61 -7.71
CA LYS A 68 6.53 -14.71 -6.73
C LYS A 68 7.41 -15.82 -7.24
N LEU A 69 8.44 -16.16 -6.49
CA LEU A 69 9.14 -17.43 -6.67
C LEU A 69 8.28 -18.55 -6.07
N THR A 70 7.70 -19.39 -6.92
CA THR A 70 6.90 -20.55 -6.50
C THR A 70 7.51 -21.78 -7.15
N GLN A 71 7.93 -22.75 -6.33
CA GLN A 71 8.56 -23.99 -6.80
C GLN A 71 9.73 -23.74 -7.77
N GLY A 72 10.58 -22.74 -7.47
CA GLY A 72 11.75 -22.41 -8.29
C GLY A 72 11.46 -21.65 -9.60
N LYS A 73 10.20 -21.33 -9.90
CA LYS A 73 9.81 -20.50 -11.06
C LYS A 73 9.22 -19.17 -10.62
N ILE A 74 9.58 -18.09 -11.32
CA ILE A 74 8.93 -16.80 -11.13
C ILE A 74 7.55 -16.90 -11.80
N ARG A 75 6.50 -16.69 -11.01
CA ARG A 75 5.14 -16.56 -11.51
C ARG A 75 4.82 -15.07 -11.72
N PRO A 76 4.21 -14.72 -12.85
CA PRO A 76 3.71 -13.38 -13.08
C PRO A 76 2.75 -12.93 -11.99
N THR A 77 2.70 -11.63 -11.73
CA THR A 77 1.79 -11.05 -10.74
C THR A 77 0.99 -9.91 -11.34
N GLU A 78 -0.27 -9.81 -10.91
CA GLU A 78 -1.13 -8.68 -11.22
C GLU A 78 -1.16 -7.72 -10.03
N TRP A 79 -1.04 -6.43 -10.32
CA TRP A 79 -1.02 -5.39 -9.30
C TRP A 79 -2.11 -4.37 -9.54
N ALA A 80 -2.81 -3.98 -8.48
CA ALA A 80 -3.80 -2.93 -8.50
C ALA A 80 -3.19 -1.58 -8.07
N ILE A 81 -3.75 -0.50 -8.60
CA ILE A 81 -3.29 0.86 -8.34
C ILE A 81 -4.25 1.53 -7.34
N GLN A 82 -3.68 2.08 -6.28
CA GLN A 82 -4.39 2.97 -5.36
C GLN A 82 -3.80 4.38 -5.43
N VAL A 83 -4.64 5.38 -5.15
CA VAL A 83 -4.28 6.80 -5.11
C VAL A 83 -4.56 7.36 -3.72
N SER A 84 -3.72 8.28 -3.26
CA SER A 84 -3.91 8.99 -1.99
C SER A 84 -5.17 9.86 -2.01
N ASP A 85 -6.02 9.71 -1.01
CA ASP A 85 -7.03 10.69 -0.63
C ASP A 85 -6.45 11.53 0.52
N ILE A 86 -5.98 12.73 0.18
CA ILE A 86 -5.29 13.62 1.13
C ILE A 86 -6.19 13.97 2.32
N SER A 87 -7.49 14.18 2.10
CA SER A 87 -8.43 14.46 3.18
C SER A 87 -8.54 13.29 4.16
N LYS A 88 -8.58 12.06 3.65
CA LYS A 88 -8.56 10.86 4.51
C LYS A 88 -7.24 10.66 5.23
N ILE A 89 -6.11 10.94 4.57
CA ILE A 89 -4.79 10.89 5.20
C ILE A 89 -4.71 11.87 6.38
N ILE A 90 -5.15 13.12 6.18
CA ILE A 90 -5.18 14.14 7.25
C ILE A 90 -6.05 13.66 8.41
N ALA A 91 -7.30 13.26 8.12
CA ALA A 91 -8.21 12.77 9.15
C ALA A 91 -7.60 11.60 9.94
N LYS A 92 -6.95 10.65 9.25
CA LYS A 92 -6.34 9.50 9.91
C LYS A 92 -5.19 9.88 10.83
N ILE A 93 -4.30 10.78 10.38
CA ILE A 93 -3.16 11.24 11.17
C ILE A 93 -3.62 12.08 12.36
N SER A 94 -4.68 12.89 12.22
CA SER A 94 -5.22 13.71 13.32
C SER A 94 -5.86 12.90 14.46
N HIS A 95 -6.29 11.66 14.18
CA HIS A 95 -6.91 10.76 15.16
C HIS A 95 -5.96 9.65 15.66
N MET A 96 -4.69 9.65 15.25
CA MET A 96 -3.65 8.74 15.73
C MET A 96 -2.83 9.37 16.85
#